data_AF-A0A2I0I348-F1
#
_entry.id   AF-A0A2I0I348-F1
#
_cell.length_a   1.000
_cell.length_b   1.000
_cell.length_c   1.000
_cell.angle_alpha   90.00
_cell.angle_beta   90.00
_cell.angle_gamma   90.00
#
_symmetry.space_group_name_H-M   'P 1'
#
loop_
_entity.id
_entity.type
_entity.pdbx_description
1 polymer ?
#
loop_
_entity_poly.entity_id
_entity_poly.type
_entity_poly.pdbx_seq_one_letter_code
_entity_poly.pdbx_strand_id
1 'polypeptide(L)'
;TINSGTYINNEFSEVYLVTTLDPIPLEAFTLQESEVSAVKYLHYNQYRSLLAKEDPEYVPYDVDGQYGQLFGIIEQRYKESTVARCLALQKQIQRYASVTLNPELTGLSEGDRKALVLIIKAARVMDEIFHQQVWYSNPALRAWLKEHAATSELDQLKWVYYSINKSPWSCLDENEAFLTTADSAVKFLSQCSKPVTGWKGLEYKAAFPKLKPPGANFYPPDMDKMEFDLWKRGLPKDQQEEVTGFFNVIKRQSDLSIETSMTNLGVENHDNDNVAGSATDLYAVPYCEEYKSSLMKAAELLHEAGNLTSSA
;
A
#
# COMPACT_ATOMS: atom_id res chain seq x y z
N THR A 1 -6.42 7.01 40.26
CA THR A 1 -7.34 7.08 41.43
C THR A 1 -8.33 5.95 41.31
N ILE A 2 -8.74 5.36 42.42
CA ILE A 2 -9.49 4.10 42.51
C ILE A 2 -10.90 4.28 41.96
N ASN A 3 -11.33 3.47 40.99
CA ASN A 3 -12.73 3.34 40.63
C ASN A 3 -13.31 2.13 41.38
N SER A 4 -13.64 2.33 42.67
CA SER A 4 -14.49 1.40 43.44
C SER A 4 -13.93 -0.01 43.73
N GLY A 5 -12.61 -0.15 43.90
CA GLY A 5 -12.02 -1.09 44.87
C GLY A 5 -12.21 -2.59 44.65
N THR A 6 -12.40 -3.09 43.43
CA THR A 6 -12.53 -4.54 43.19
C THR A 6 -11.57 -5.14 42.17
N TYR A 7 -10.84 -4.33 41.38
CA TYR A 7 -9.75 -4.81 40.52
C TYR A 7 -8.67 -3.71 40.40
N ILE A 8 -7.39 -4.08 40.51
CA ILE A 8 -6.34 -3.31 39.83
C ILE A 8 -6.39 -3.85 38.41
N ASN A 9 -6.90 -3.04 37.48
CA ASN A 9 -6.81 -3.38 36.07
C ASN A 9 -5.35 -3.16 35.64
N ASN A 10 -4.48 -4.15 35.88
CA ASN A 10 -3.14 -4.24 35.32
C ASN A 10 -3.17 -4.63 33.83
N GLU A 11 -4.33 -4.56 33.19
CA GLU A 11 -4.38 -4.68 31.75
C GLU A 11 -3.57 -3.53 31.14
N PHE A 12 -2.44 -3.88 30.54
CA PHE A 12 -2.03 -3.27 29.29
C PHE A 12 -3.13 -3.63 28.26
N SER A 13 -4.33 -3.04 28.38
CA SER A 13 -5.51 -3.47 27.61
C SER A 13 -5.30 -3.30 26.10
N GLU A 14 -4.30 -2.49 25.72
CA GLU A 14 -4.03 -2.15 24.33
C GLU A 14 -2.56 -2.41 23.97
N VAL A 15 -2.32 -3.58 23.39
CA VAL A 15 -1.03 -3.92 22.78
C VAL A 15 -1.11 -3.61 21.29
N TYR A 16 -0.33 -2.63 20.86
CA TYR A 16 -0.22 -2.26 19.45
C TYR A 16 1.02 -2.87 18.82
N LEU A 17 0.85 -3.53 17.68
CA LEU A 17 1.98 -3.87 16.81
C LEU A 17 2.30 -2.66 15.93
N VAL A 18 3.45 -2.05 16.17
CA VAL A 18 3.91 -0.91 15.37
C VAL A 18 5.09 -1.35 14.50
N THR A 19 5.05 -1.03 13.21
CA THR A 19 6.16 -1.26 12.26
C THR A 19 6.78 0.06 11.83
N THR A 20 7.72 0.56 12.64
CA THR A 20 8.57 1.72 12.33
C THR A 20 10.01 1.30 12.10
N LEU A 21 10.81 2.20 11.52
CA LEU A 21 12.27 2.02 11.46
C LEU A 21 12.92 2.29 12.82
N ASP A 22 12.51 3.37 13.47
CA ASP A 22 12.95 3.75 14.80
C ASP A 22 11.75 3.88 15.76
N PRO A 23 11.92 3.65 17.07
CA PRO A 23 10.87 3.88 18.05
C PRO A 23 10.37 5.33 18.02
N ILE A 24 9.05 5.52 18.09
CA ILE A 24 8.45 6.86 18.19
C ILE A 24 8.80 7.42 19.58
N PRO A 25 9.35 8.65 19.70
CA PRO A 25 9.61 9.24 21.01
C PRO A 25 8.37 9.22 21.90
N LEU A 26 8.52 8.89 23.18
CA LEU A 26 7.38 8.74 24.09
C LEU A 26 6.65 10.08 24.31
N GLU A 27 7.37 11.19 24.19
CA GLU A 27 6.87 12.56 24.26
C GLU A 27 5.95 12.92 23.09
N ALA A 28 6.01 12.16 21.98
CA ALA A 28 5.16 12.37 20.82
C ALA A 28 3.70 11.93 21.08
N PHE A 29 3.48 11.06 22.06
CA PHE A 29 2.15 10.54 22.38
C PHE A 29 1.33 11.53 23.21
N THR A 30 0.03 11.57 22.97
CA THR A 30 -0.95 12.24 23.82
C THR A 30 -1.71 11.17 24.58
N LEU A 31 -1.41 11.04 25.87
CA LEU A 31 -2.04 10.02 26.70
C LEU A 31 -3.35 10.58 27.30
N GLN A 32 -4.36 9.74 27.37
CA GLN A 32 -5.53 10.00 28.18
C GLN A 32 -5.15 9.74 29.65
N GLU A 33 -4.75 10.79 30.37
CA GLU A 33 -4.16 10.68 31.72
C GLU A 33 -5.03 9.94 32.75
N SER A 34 -6.35 9.87 32.53
CA SER A 34 -7.27 9.12 33.40
C SER A 34 -7.19 7.60 33.22
N GLU A 35 -6.68 7.12 32.09
CA GLU A 35 -6.74 5.70 31.69
C GLU A 35 -5.36 5.12 31.37
N VAL A 36 -4.43 5.93 30.84
CA VAL A 36 -3.10 5.46 30.42
C VAL A 36 -2.03 6.06 31.32
N SER A 37 -1.34 5.20 32.07
CA SER A 37 -0.28 5.60 32.99
C SER A 37 1.08 5.77 32.32
N ALA A 38 1.39 5.00 31.28
CA ALA A 38 2.63 5.08 30.51
C ALA A 38 2.53 4.31 29.19
N VAL A 39 3.41 4.65 28.24
CA VAL A 39 3.69 3.86 27.03
C VAL A 39 5.10 3.28 27.13
N LYS A 40 5.26 2.01 26.77
CA LYS A 40 6.55 1.31 26.79
C LYS A 40 6.75 0.56 25.47
N TYR A 41 7.96 0.62 24.93
CA TYR A 41 8.36 -0.28 23.85
C TYR A 41 8.88 -1.59 24.41
N LEU A 42 8.44 -2.69 23.82
CA LEU A 42 8.88 -4.02 24.19
C LEU A 42 9.10 -4.83 22.92
N HIS A 43 10.27 -5.47 22.81
CA HIS A 43 10.54 -6.35 21.69
C HIS A 43 9.60 -7.57 21.76
N TYR A 44 9.00 -7.98 20.63
CA TYR A 44 7.97 -9.01 20.60
C TYR A 44 8.41 -10.35 21.25
N ASN A 45 9.67 -10.76 21.06
CA ASN A 45 10.22 -11.96 21.71
C ASN A 45 10.28 -11.84 23.24
N GLN A 46 10.58 -10.65 23.75
CA GLN A 46 10.59 -10.41 25.19
C GLN A 46 9.16 -10.45 25.72
N TYR A 47 8.22 -9.81 25.02
CA TYR A 47 6.81 -9.86 25.38
C TYR A 47 6.26 -11.29 25.40
N ARG A 48 6.51 -12.09 24.35
CA ARG A 48 6.15 -13.52 24.30
C ARG A 48 6.73 -14.30 25.49
N SER A 49 7.97 -14.02 25.86
CA SER A 49 8.65 -14.71 26.97
C SER A 49 8.06 -14.36 28.34
N LEU A 50 7.56 -13.13 28.52
CA LEU A 50 6.90 -12.70 29.77
C LEU A 50 5.53 -13.35 29.90
N LEU A 51 4.75 -13.39 28.81
CA LEU A 51 3.47 -14.10 28.77
C LEU A 51 3.64 -15.60 29.06
N ALA A 52 4.65 -16.24 28.45
CA ALA A 52 4.94 -17.67 28.66
C ALA A 52 5.38 -18.00 30.10
N LYS A 53 5.85 -17.02 30.87
CA LYS A 53 6.24 -17.16 32.27
C LYS A 53 5.12 -16.80 33.24
N GLU A 54 3.94 -16.43 32.73
CA GLU A 54 2.81 -15.94 33.53
C GLU A 54 3.22 -14.77 34.45
N ASP A 55 4.01 -13.85 33.92
CA ASP A 55 4.48 -12.68 34.68
C ASP A 55 3.27 -11.86 35.21
N PRO A 56 3.20 -11.60 36.53
CA PRO A 56 2.03 -10.98 37.17
C PRO A 56 1.79 -9.51 36.78
N GLU A 57 2.75 -8.86 36.10
CA GLU A 57 2.54 -7.52 35.51
C GLU A 57 1.69 -7.57 34.23
N TYR A 58 1.44 -8.75 33.66
CA TYR A 58 0.72 -8.93 32.40
C TYR A 58 -0.51 -9.82 32.58
N VAL A 59 -1.50 -9.61 31.72
CA VAL A 59 -2.68 -10.47 31.65
C VAL A 59 -2.26 -11.86 31.16
N PRO A 60 -2.56 -12.94 31.90
CA PRO A 60 -2.24 -14.30 31.47
C PRO A 60 -2.83 -14.59 30.10
N TYR A 61 -2.01 -15.11 29.19
CA TYR A 61 -2.43 -15.39 27.83
C TYR A 61 -1.70 -16.62 27.28
N ASP A 62 -2.43 -17.48 26.57
CA ASP A 62 -1.88 -18.69 25.94
C ASP A 62 -1.04 -18.33 24.70
N VAL A 63 0.28 -18.34 24.87
CA VAL A 63 1.25 -18.03 23.80
C VAL A 63 1.26 -19.01 22.63
N ASP A 64 0.59 -20.15 22.75
CA ASP A 64 0.38 -21.12 21.67
C ASP A 64 -1.04 -21.05 21.07
N GLY A 65 -1.91 -20.20 21.64
CA GLY A 65 -3.24 -19.88 21.13
C GLY A 65 -3.24 -18.93 19.92
N GLN A 66 -4.40 -18.37 19.57
CA GLN A 66 -4.57 -17.57 18.35
C GLN A 66 -3.68 -16.31 18.30
N TYR A 67 -3.59 -15.51 19.36
CA TYR A 67 -2.67 -14.36 19.38
C TYR A 67 -1.19 -14.79 19.38
N GLY A 68 -0.87 -16.00 19.85
CA GLY A 68 0.46 -16.59 19.76
C GLY A 68 0.96 -16.75 18.32
N GLN A 69 0.05 -16.99 17.38
CA GLN A 69 0.36 -17.09 15.94
C GLN A 69 0.97 -15.79 15.40
N LEU A 70 0.65 -14.62 15.98
CA LEU A 70 1.24 -13.35 15.59
C LEU A 70 2.75 -13.34 15.79
N PHE A 71 3.24 -13.89 16.90
CA PHE A 71 4.68 -13.99 17.14
C PHE A 71 5.36 -14.89 16.11
N GLY A 72 4.72 -16.00 15.73
CA GLY A 72 5.20 -16.87 14.66
C GLY A 72 5.26 -16.15 13.31
N ILE A 73 4.25 -15.35 12.97
CA ILE A 73 4.21 -14.55 11.74
C ILE A 73 5.32 -13.50 11.72
N ILE A 74 5.53 -12.78 12.84
CA ILE A 74 6.62 -11.80 12.96
C ILE A 74 7.97 -12.49 12.86
N GLU A 75 8.15 -13.62 13.55
CA GLU A 75 9.39 -14.38 13.48
C GLU A 75 9.69 -14.83 12.04
N GLN A 76 8.73 -15.46 11.35
CA GLN A 76 8.89 -15.87 9.96
C GLN A 76 9.25 -14.70 9.05
N ARG A 77 8.61 -13.53 9.24
CA ARG A 77 8.86 -12.32 8.45
C ARG A 77 10.31 -11.82 8.53
N TYR A 78 10.98 -11.98 9.67
CA TYR A 78 12.32 -11.42 9.90
C TYR A 78 13.45 -12.46 10.01
N LYS A 79 13.12 -13.76 10.16
CA LYS A 79 14.11 -14.84 10.41
C LYS A 79 14.61 -15.52 9.13
N GLU A 80 14.02 -15.24 7.97
CA GLU A 80 14.43 -15.87 6.72
C GLU A 80 15.89 -15.58 6.35
N SER A 81 16.64 -16.63 6.00
CA SER A 81 18.02 -16.53 5.54
C SER A 81 18.10 -15.81 4.19
N THR A 82 18.89 -14.74 4.12
CA THR A 82 19.19 -14.01 2.86
C THR A 82 19.59 -14.95 1.73
N VAL A 83 20.41 -15.98 2.02
CA VAL A 83 20.86 -16.96 1.02
C VAL A 83 19.70 -17.79 0.49
N ALA A 84 18.83 -18.28 1.38
CA ALA A 84 17.66 -19.06 0.97
C ALA A 84 16.69 -18.22 0.11
N ARG A 85 16.50 -16.94 0.49
CA ARG A 85 15.68 -15.99 -0.27
C ARG A 85 16.24 -15.69 -1.66
N CYS A 86 17.56 -15.47 -1.77
CA CYS A 86 18.22 -15.30 -3.07
C CYS A 86 17.99 -16.53 -3.96
N LEU A 87 18.23 -17.73 -3.43
CA LEU A 87 18.06 -18.97 -4.20
C LEU A 87 16.61 -19.18 -4.65
N ALA A 88 15.63 -18.85 -3.80
CA ALA A 88 14.21 -18.92 -4.16
C ALA A 88 13.87 -17.97 -5.31
N LEU A 89 14.26 -16.69 -5.21
CA LEU A 89 14.01 -15.68 -6.25
C LEU A 89 14.73 -16.03 -7.56
N GLN A 90 15.98 -16.52 -7.50
CA GLN A 90 16.71 -16.98 -8.68
C GLN A 90 15.97 -18.09 -9.42
N LYS A 91 15.48 -19.11 -8.70
CA LYS A 91 14.68 -20.20 -9.29
C LYS A 91 13.40 -19.66 -9.93
N GLN A 92 12.73 -18.71 -9.28
CA GLN A 92 11.51 -18.11 -9.80
C GLN A 92 11.77 -17.30 -11.09
N ILE A 93 12.84 -16.49 -11.11
CA ILE A 93 13.27 -15.69 -12.27
C ILE A 93 13.69 -16.58 -13.44
N GLN A 94 14.37 -17.69 -13.20
CA GLN A 94 14.85 -18.61 -14.23
C GLN A 94 13.71 -19.25 -15.07
N ARG A 95 12.46 -19.18 -14.61
CA ARG A 95 11.29 -19.59 -15.40
C ARG A 95 10.97 -18.65 -16.56
N TYR A 96 11.52 -17.42 -16.55
CA TYR A 96 11.33 -16.43 -17.60
C TYR A 96 12.54 -16.41 -18.53
N ALA A 97 12.39 -16.98 -19.72
CA ALA A 97 13.44 -16.92 -20.74
C ALA A 97 13.61 -15.47 -21.22
N SER A 98 14.83 -14.95 -21.12
CA SER A 98 15.16 -13.63 -21.68
C SER A 98 15.23 -13.72 -23.20
N VAL A 99 14.43 -12.91 -23.88
CA VAL A 99 14.41 -12.82 -25.35
C VAL A 99 14.60 -11.37 -25.76
N THR A 100 15.62 -11.11 -26.57
CA THR A 100 15.85 -9.77 -27.13
C THR A 100 14.92 -9.54 -28.32
N LEU A 101 14.07 -8.52 -28.22
CA LEU A 101 13.19 -8.10 -29.32
C LEU A 101 13.91 -7.08 -30.20
N ASN A 102 14.21 -7.46 -31.44
CA ASN A 102 14.87 -6.62 -32.44
C ASN A 102 13.91 -6.40 -33.62
N PRO A 103 12.99 -5.43 -33.55
CA PRO A 103 12.07 -5.16 -34.65
C PRO A 103 12.82 -4.58 -35.86
N GLU A 104 12.44 -5.01 -37.06
CA GLU A 104 12.89 -4.41 -38.31
C GLU A 104 12.22 -3.03 -38.50
N LEU A 105 13.03 -2.00 -38.79
CA LEU A 105 12.56 -0.62 -38.94
C LEU A 105 12.86 -0.03 -40.34
N THR A 106 13.39 -0.86 -41.25
CA THR A 106 13.71 -0.54 -42.65
C THR A 106 12.43 -0.45 -43.47
N GLY A 107 11.73 0.67 -43.32
CA GLY A 107 10.43 0.91 -43.97
C GLY A 107 9.66 2.07 -43.35
N LEU A 108 10.02 2.47 -42.13
CA LEU A 108 9.46 3.65 -41.50
C LEU A 108 10.08 4.93 -42.06
N SER A 109 9.23 5.90 -42.42
CA SER A 109 9.67 7.25 -42.76
C SER A 109 10.31 7.94 -41.55
N GLU A 110 11.00 9.07 -41.77
CA GLU A 110 11.54 9.86 -40.65
C GLU A 110 10.41 10.33 -39.70
N GLY A 111 9.24 10.70 -40.25
CA GLY A 111 8.06 11.09 -39.49
C GLY A 111 7.54 9.94 -38.63
N ASP A 112 7.36 8.76 -39.21
CA ASP A 112 6.83 7.60 -38.48
C ASP A 112 7.81 7.09 -37.41
N ARG A 113 9.13 7.21 -37.64
CA ARG A 113 10.13 6.90 -36.61
C ARG A 113 10.02 7.85 -35.41
N LYS A 114 9.80 9.15 -35.65
CA LYS A 114 9.59 10.12 -34.57
C LYS A 114 8.26 9.88 -33.86
N ALA A 115 7.19 9.61 -34.60
CA ALA A 115 5.89 9.24 -34.05
C ALA A 115 5.97 7.98 -33.17
N LEU A 116 6.68 6.93 -33.62
CA LEU A 116 6.90 5.70 -32.86
C LEU A 116 7.58 5.96 -31.50
N VAL A 117 8.58 6.85 -31.46
CA VAL A 117 9.24 7.23 -30.19
C VAL A 117 8.23 7.86 -29.22
N LEU A 118 7.34 8.72 -29.71
CA LEU A 118 6.31 9.35 -28.89
C LEU A 118 5.23 8.35 -28.43
N ILE A 119 4.82 7.43 -29.30
CA ILE A 119 3.91 6.33 -28.95
C ILE A 119 4.52 5.46 -27.85
N ILE A 120 5.82 5.12 -27.94
CA ILE A 120 6.52 4.37 -26.89
C ILE A 120 6.54 5.17 -25.58
N LYS A 121 6.74 6.49 -25.62
CA LYS A 121 6.64 7.34 -24.42
C LYS A 121 5.23 7.32 -23.83
N ALA A 122 4.18 7.39 -24.65
CA ALA A 122 2.80 7.31 -24.20
C ALA A 122 2.48 5.94 -23.58
N ALA A 123 2.95 4.85 -24.19
CA ALA A 123 2.83 3.50 -23.65
C ALA A 123 3.50 3.36 -22.27
N ARG A 124 4.65 3.99 -22.06
CA ARG A 124 5.30 4.04 -20.73
C ARG A 124 4.49 4.81 -19.67
N VAL A 125 3.63 5.73 -20.07
CA VAL A 125 2.70 6.38 -19.13
C VAL A 125 1.60 5.41 -18.70
N MET A 126 1.16 4.50 -19.58
CA MET A 126 0.20 3.45 -19.24
C MET A 126 0.76 2.48 -18.19
N ASP A 127 2.07 2.20 -18.22
CA ASP A 127 2.72 1.44 -17.15
C ASP A 127 2.46 2.09 -15.79
N GLU A 128 2.61 3.41 -15.66
CA GLU A 128 2.40 4.10 -14.38
C GLU A 128 0.95 3.97 -13.88
N ILE A 129 -0.03 4.10 -14.78
CA ILE A 129 -1.45 3.86 -14.47
C ILE A 129 -1.66 2.41 -14.01
N PHE A 130 -1.10 1.45 -14.74
CA PHE A 130 -1.24 0.03 -14.41
C PHE A 130 -0.66 -0.29 -13.03
N HIS A 131 0.49 0.25 -12.65
CA HIS A 131 1.04 0.02 -11.30
C HIS A 131 0.07 0.52 -10.22
N GLN A 132 -0.55 1.70 -10.42
CA GLN A 132 -1.55 2.24 -9.51
C GLN A 132 -2.83 1.39 -9.48
N GLN A 133 -3.27 0.86 -10.61
CA GLN A 133 -4.45 -0.02 -10.71
C GLN A 133 -4.27 -1.35 -9.99
N VAL A 134 -3.05 -1.93 -10.02
CA VAL A 134 -2.77 -3.21 -9.38
C VAL A 134 -2.92 -3.14 -7.86
N TRP A 135 -2.41 -2.08 -7.23
CA TRP A 135 -2.51 -1.86 -5.78
C TRP A 135 -2.06 -0.43 -5.42
N TYR A 136 -2.79 0.24 -4.51
CA TYR A 136 -2.58 1.67 -4.17
C TYR A 136 -1.13 2.04 -3.84
N SER A 137 -0.43 1.26 -3.02
CA SER A 137 0.97 1.55 -2.63
C SER A 137 2.02 0.85 -3.51
N ASN A 138 1.61 0.26 -4.64
CA ASN A 138 2.52 -0.38 -5.59
C ASN A 138 3.51 0.62 -6.24
N PRO A 139 3.12 1.87 -6.59
CA PRO A 139 4.08 2.87 -7.08
C PRO A 139 5.18 3.19 -6.06
N ALA A 140 4.84 3.28 -4.77
CA ALA A 140 5.81 3.51 -3.70
C ALA A 140 6.76 2.31 -3.56
N LEU A 141 6.23 1.09 -3.58
CA LEU A 141 7.04 -0.13 -3.57
C LEU A 141 7.98 -0.20 -4.78
N ARG A 142 7.50 0.12 -5.98
CA ARG A 142 8.31 0.17 -7.21
C ARG A 142 9.50 1.13 -7.06
N ALA A 143 9.23 2.36 -6.61
CA ALA A 143 10.25 3.38 -6.44
C ALA A 143 11.32 2.91 -5.45
N TRP A 144 10.87 2.38 -4.30
CA TRP A 144 11.74 1.86 -3.25
C TRP A 144 12.64 0.72 -3.74
N LEU A 145 12.06 -0.32 -4.35
CA LEU A 145 12.82 -1.48 -4.85
C LEU A 145 13.82 -1.07 -5.93
N LYS A 146 13.46 -0.12 -6.80
CA LYS A 146 14.35 0.38 -7.85
C LYS A 146 15.54 1.15 -7.27
N GLU A 147 15.28 2.04 -6.31
CA GLU A 147 16.31 2.84 -5.65
C GLU A 147 17.32 1.95 -4.90
N HIS A 148 16.84 0.90 -4.25
CA HIS A 148 17.65 0.01 -3.42
C HIS A 148 18.20 -1.21 -4.19
N ALA A 149 17.94 -1.32 -5.49
CA ALA A 149 18.29 -2.51 -6.28
C ALA A 149 19.80 -2.81 -6.30
N ALA A 150 20.65 -1.81 -6.09
CA ALA A 150 22.11 -1.97 -6.09
C ALA A 150 22.71 -2.25 -4.70
N THR A 151 21.89 -2.32 -3.64
CA THR A 151 22.36 -2.45 -2.25
C THR A 151 22.90 -3.85 -1.94
N SER A 152 22.25 -4.89 -2.48
CA SER A 152 22.65 -6.29 -2.28
C SER A 152 22.17 -7.17 -3.43
N GLU A 153 22.71 -8.38 -3.54
CA GLU A 153 22.22 -9.39 -4.50
C GLU A 153 20.72 -9.66 -4.29
N LEU A 154 20.29 -9.76 -3.03
CA LEU A 154 18.88 -9.99 -2.70
C LEU A 154 18.01 -8.84 -3.22
N ASP A 155 18.42 -7.58 -3.02
CA ASP A 155 17.63 -6.42 -3.46
C ASP A 155 17.58 -6.29 -4.99
N GLN A 156 18.67 -6.65 -5.67
CA GLN A 156 18.68 -6.76 -7.13
C GLN A 156 17.67 -7.81 -7.61
N LEU A 157 17.65 -8.99 -6.99
CA LEU A 157 16.71 -10.07 -7.35
C LEU A 157 15.26 -9.67 -7.07
N LYS A 158 14.98 -9.01 -5.94
CA LYS A 158 13.65 -8.45 -5.65
C LYS A 158 13.22 -7.48 -6.74
N TRP A 159 14.09 -6.56 -7.14
CA TRP A 159 13.80 -5.58 -8.20
C TRP A 159 13.54 -6.24 -9.55
N VAL A 160 14.37 -7.22 -9.95
CA VAL A 160 14.20 -7.96 -11.21
C VAL A 160 12.86 -8.69 -11.23
N TYR A 161 12.56 -9.46 -10.17
CA TYR A 161 11.33 -10.25 -10.15
C TYR A 161 10.07 -9.39 -10.01
N TYR A 162 10.15 -8.30 -9.24
CA TYR A 162 9.12 -7.26 -9.23
C TYR A 162 8.92 -6.65 -10.63
N SER A 163 9.98 -6.35 -11.37
CA SER A 163 9.89 -5.73 -12.70
C SER A 163 9.18 -6.62 -13.73
N ILE A 164 9.31 -7.94 -13.57
CA ILE A 164 8.62 -8.96 -14.38
C ILE A 164 7.13 -9.02 -14.01
N ASN A 165 6.80 -9.12 -12.73
CA ASN A 165 5.43 -9.30 -12.26
C ASN A 165 4.64 -7.99 -12.08
N LYS A 166 5.32 -6.83 -12.12
CA LYS A 166 4.79 -5.48 -11.88
C LYS A 166 4.12 -5.29 -10.51
N SER A 167 4.36 -6.21 -9.58
CA SER A 167 3.72 -6.30 -8.27
C SER A 167 4.52 -7.24 -7.35
N PRO A 168 4.26 -7.26 -6.02
CA PRO A 168 4.90 -8.20 -5.10
C PRO A 168 4.37 -9.64 -5.17
N TRP A 169 3.44 -9.93 -6.09
CA TRP A 169 2.81 -11.23 -6.27
C TRP A 169 3.24 -11.89 -7.59
N SER A 170 3.48 -13.19 -7.55
CA SER A 170 3.90 -13.96 -8.72
C SER A 170 2.74 -14.20 -9.68
N CYS A 171 2.90 -13.80 -10.95
CA CYS A 171 1.93 -14.09 -12.01
C CYS A 171 1.89 -15.58 -12.40
N LEU A 172 2.90 -16.38 -12.03
CA LEU A 172 2.97 -17.81 -12.35
C LEU A 172 2.57 -18.71 -11.18
N ASP A 173 2.54 -18.19 -9.96
CA ASP A 173 2.24 -18.94 -8.74
C ASP A 173 0.94 -18.42 -8.11
N GLU A 174 -0.14 -18.32 -8.89
CA GLU A 174 -1.48 -17.97 -8.40
C GLU A 174 -1.55 -16.67 -7.55
N ASN A 175 -0.71 -15.68 -7.84
CA ASN A 175 -0.53 -14.45 -7.06
C ASN A 175 0.01 -14.67 -5.63
N GLU A 176 0.79 -15.72 -5.39
CA GLU A 176 1.57 -15.85 -4.16
C GLU A 176 2.57 -14.70 -4.02
N ALA A 177 2.61 -14.09 -2.83
CA ALA A 177 3.57 -13.04 -2.53
C ALA A 177 4.99 -13.63 -2.41
N PHE A 178 5.94 -13.08 -3.16
CA PHE A 178 7.36 -13.43 -3.08
C PHE A 178 8.18 -12.44 -2.25
N LEU A 179 7.55 -11.34 -1.83
CA LEU A 179 8.07 -10.39 -0.85
C LEU A 179 7.33 -10.59 0.47
N THR A 180 7.92 -10.08 1.55
CA THR A 180 7.25 -9.92 2.86
C THR A 180 7.02 -8.44 3.17
N THR A 181 6.19 -8.11 4.15
CA THR A 181 6.03 -6.71 4.59
C THR A 181 7.31 -6.11 5.19
N ALA A 182 8.34 -6.91 5.49
CA ALA A 182 9.66 -6.39 5.83
C ALA A 182 10.38 -5.77 4.61
N ASP A 183 9.97 -6.11 3.39
CA ASP A 183 10.50 -5.58 2.13
C ASP A 183 9.70 -4.38 1.59
N SER A 184 8.67 -3.93 2.32
CA SER A 184 7.85 -2.78 1.96
C SER A 184 8.63 -1.48 1.89
N ALA A 185 8.13 -0.55 1.05
CA ALA A 185 8.63 0.81 0.98
C ALA A 185 8.54 1.52 2.33
N VAL A 186 9.54 2.32 2.66
CA VAL A 186 9.51 3.22 3.81
C VAL A 186 8.85 4.52 3.37
N LYS A 187 7.88 4.98 4.15
CA LYS A 187 7.23 6.29 4.00
C LYS A 187 7.56 7.15 5.22
N PHE A 188 7.70 8.44 4.98
CA PHE A 188 7.95 9.45 6.00
C PHE A 188 6.72 10.34 6.19
N LEU A 189 6.32 10.54 7.45
CA LEU A 189 5.25 11.46 7.85
C LEU A 189 5.80 12.48 8.84
N SER A 190 5.88 13.73 8.42
CA SER A 190 6.41 14.82 9.26
C SER A 190 5.41 15.38 10.28
N GLN A 191 4.10 15.16 10.09
CA GLN A 191 3.03 15.81 10.85
C GLN A 191 2.06 14.81 11.51
N CYS A 192 2.58 13.70 12.04
CA CYS A 192 1.75 12.62 12.59
C CYS A 192 1.54 12.66 14.11
N SER A 193 2.22 13.56 14.83
CA SER A 193 2.19 13.59 16.30
C SER A 193 2.71 14.91 16.84
N LYS A 194 2.75 15.06 18.16
CA LYS A 194 3.34 16.22 18.82
C LYS A 194 4.78 16.43 18.32
N PRO A 195 5.20 17.68 18.02
CA PRO A 195 6.58 17.97 17.68
C PRO A 195 7.52 17.60 18.83
N VAL A 196 8.58 16.85 18.53
CA VAL A 196 9.62 16.48 19.50
C VAL A 196 10.96 17.01 19.00
N THR A 197 11.70 17.69 19.87
CA THR A 197 13.00 18.28 19.51
C THR A 197 13.95 17.21 18.99
N GLY A 198 14.47 17.41 17.76
CA GLY A 198 15.41 16.49 17.12
C GLY A 198 14.78 15.31 16.38
N TRP A 199 13.46 15.12 16.48
CA TRP A 199 12.74 14.08 15.75
C TRP A 199 11.92 14.69 14.62
N LYS A 200 12.16 14.25 13.37
CA LYS A 200 11.60 14.87 12.17
C LYS A 200 10.20 14.38 11.81
N GLY A 201 9.79 13.24 12.35
CA GLY A 201 8.54 12.57 12.01
C GLY A 201 8.69 11.05 11.96
N LEU A 202 7.61 10.40 11.60
CA LEU A 202 7.47 8.95 11.59
C LEU A 202 7.94 8.34 10.28
N GLU A 203 8.91 7.44 10.36
CA GLU A 203 9.27 6.55 9.26
C GLU A 203 8.64 5.16 9.49
N TYR A 204 7.80 4.73 8.57
CA TYR A 204 7.06 3.47 8.68
C TYR A 204 7.07 2.69 7.37
N LYS A 205 6.95 1.37 7.47
CA LYS A 205 6.84 0.51 6.29
C LYS A 205 5.40 0.50 5.78
N ALA A 206 5.19 0.91 4.54
CA ALA A 206 3.92 0.78 3.83
C ALA A 206 3.68 -0.70 3.47
N ALA A 207 3.20 -1.47 4.44
CA ALA A 207 2.93 -2.89 4.32
C ALA A 207 2.03 -3.18 3.10
N PHE A 208 2.40 -4.18 2.29
CA PHE A 208 1.49 -4.74 1.29
C PHE A 208 0.81 -5.99 1.85
N PRO A 209 -0.42 -6.30 1.40
CA PRO A 209 -1.12 -7.48 1.89
C PRO A 209 -0.48 -8.76 1.35
N LYS A 210 -0.44 -9.81 2.17
CA LYS A 210 0.09 -11.12 1.75
C LYS A 210 -0.68 -11.66 0.54
N LEU A 211 -2.00 -11.53 0.57
CA LEU A 211 -2.87 -11.88 -0.54
C LEU A 211 -3.09 -10.65 -1.42
N LYS A 212 -3.01 -10.84 -2.73
CA LYS A 212 -3.36 -9.80 -3.69
C LYS A 212 -4.84 -9.42 -3.50
N PRO A 213 -5.17 -8.13 -3.31
CA PRO A 213 -6.55 -7.72 -3.17
C PRO A 213 -7.37 -8.12 -4.42
N PRO A 214 -8.52 -8.79 -4.26
CA PRO A 214 -9.31 -9.25 -5.41
C PRO A 214 -9.87 -8.08 -6.23
N GLY A 215 -10.17 -6.95 -5.57
CA GLY A 215 -10.59 -5.71 -6.22
C GLY A 215 -9.43 -4.84 -6.73
N ALA A 216 -8.18 -5.30 -6.57
CA ALA A 216 -6.97 -4.51 -6.85
C ALA A 216 -7.07 -3.10 -6.23
N ASN A 217 -6.89 -2.05 -7.02
CA ASN A 217 -7.14 -0.66 -6.62
C ASN A 217 -8.33 -0.03 -7.37
N PHE A 218 -9.31 -0.85 -7.80
CA PHE A 218 -10.52 -0.38 -8.47
C PHE A 218 -11.69 -0.15 -7.51
N TYR A 219 -11.57 -0.68 -6.29
CA TYR A 219 -12.59 -0.69 -5.25
C TYR A 219 -11.91 -0.36 -3.91
N PRO A 220 -12.65 0.14 -2.90
CA PRO A 220 -12.10 0.34 -1.57
C PRO A 220 -11.54 -0.98 -1.02
N PRO A 221 -10.37 -0.96 -0.36
CA PRO A 221 -9.66 -2.18 0.03
C PRO A 221 -10.39 -3.01 1.10
N ASP A 222 -11.30 -2.38 1.84
CA ASP A 222 -12.15 -2.99 2.87
C ASP A 222 -13.55 -3.40 2.35
N MET A 223 -13.89 -3.04 1.11
CA MET A 223 -15.20 -3.31 0.54
C MET A 223 -15.32 -4.78 0.10
N ASP A 224 -16.39 -5.43 0.54
CA ASP A 224 -16.75 -6.75 0.06
C ASP A 224 -17.80 -6.71 -1.08
N LYS A 225 -18.01 -7.87 -1.71
CA LYS A 225 -18.97 -7.99 -2.83
C LYS A 225 -20.41 -7.69 -2.40
N MET A 226 -20.78 -8.01 -1.16
CA MET A 226 -22.13 -7.83 -0.65
C MET A 226 -22.45 -6.35 -0.45
N GLU A 227 -21.51 -5.59 0.11
CA GLU A 227 -21.59 -4.13 0.24
C GLU A 227 -21.81 -3.49 -1.13
N PHE A 228 -21.00 -3.83 -2.13
CA PHE A 228 -21.18 -3.32 -3.50
C PHE A 228 -22.55 -3.68 -4.08
N ASP A 229 -22.99 -4.93 -3.95
CA ASP A 229 -24.28 -5.38 -4.50
C ASP A 229 -25.49 -4.76 -3.77
N LEU A 230 -25.36 -4.42 -2.49
CA LEU A 230 -26.37 -3.67 -1.73
C LEU A 230 -26.42 -2.21 -2.19
N TRP A 231 -25.26 -1.55 -2.27
CA TRP A 231 -25.14 -0.17 -2.75
C TRP A 231 -25.70 -0.02 -4.16
N LYS A 232 -25.24 -0.84 -5.11
CA LYS A 232 -25.70 -0.85 -6.50
C LYS A 232 -27.22 -1.01 -6.62
N ARG A 233 -27.84 -1.89 -5.83
CA ARG A 233 -29.31 -2.08 -5.85
C ARG A 233 -30.09 -0.85 -5.38
N GLY A 234 -29.49 0.01 -4.57
CA GLY A 234 -30.06 1.28 -4.15
C GLY A 234 -29.98 2.39 -5.20
N LEU A 235 -29.19 2.21 -6.26
CA LEU A 235 -28.98 3.23 -7.30
C LEU A 235 -30.08 3.19 -8.38
N PRO A 236 -30.39 4.35 -9.01
CA PRO A 236 -31.10 4.42 -10.28
C PRO A 236 -30.47 3.53 -11.37
N LYS A 237 -31.27 3.04 -12.31
CA LYS A 237 -30.84 2.04 -13.30
C LYS A 237 -29.69 2.52 -14.20
N ASP A 238 -29.73 3.79 -14.60
CA ASP A 238 -28.67 4.48 -15.35
C ASP A 238 -27.35 4.50 -14.57
N GLN A 239 -27.40 4.80 -13.26
CA GLN A 239 -26.23 4.76 -12.40
C GLN A 239 -25.71 3.32 -12.15
N GLN A 240 -26.59 2.31 -12.15
CA GLN A 240 -26.16 0.91 -12.05
C GLN A 240 -25.27 0.49 -13.23
N GLU A 241 -25.58 0.95 -14.44
CA GLU A 241 -24.78 0.71 -15.63
C GLU A 241 -23.42 1.42 -15.54
N GLU A 242 -23.39 2.64 -14.99
CA GLU A 242 -22.16 3.40 -14.76
C GLU A 242 -21.22 2.70 -13.77
N VAL A 243 -21.71 2.31 -12.59
CA VAL A 243 -20.87 1.70 -11.53
C VAL A 243 -20.43 0.27 -11.87
N THR A 244 -21.02 -0.33 -12.90
CA THR A 244 -20.60 -1.63 -13.46
C THR A 244 -19.82 -1.50 -14.77
N GLY A 245 -19.59 -0.26 -15.23
CA GLY A 245 -18.84 0.04 -16.44
C GLY A 245 -17.33 -0.19 -16.29
N PHE A 246 -16.65 -0.34 -17.42
CA PHE A 246 -15.22 -0.67 -17.46
C PHE A 246 -14.27 0.47 -17.05
N PHE A 247 -14.75 1.71 -17.04
CA PHE A 247 -13.90 2.90 -16.96
C PHE A 247 -14.18 3.75 -15.73
N ASN A 248 -14.65 3.13 -14.65
CA ASN A 248 -14.88 3.76 -13.36
C ASN A 248 -14.15 2.99 -12.26
N VAL A 249 -13.64 3.71 -11.26
CA VAL A 249 -13.24 3.15 -9.96
C VAL A 249 -14.27 3.52 -8.91
N ILE A 250 -14.44 2.69 -7.89
CA ILE A 250 -15.32 2.97 -6.76
C ILE A 250 -14.47 3.42 -5.58
N LYS A 251 -14.86 4.51 -4.93
CA LYS A 251 -14.16 5.10 -3.79
C LYS A 251 -15.11 5.43 -2.64
N ARG A 252 -14.54 5.59 -1.45
CA ARG A 252 -15.25 6.13 -0.28
C ARG A 252 -15.08 7.63 -0.18
N GLN A 253 -16.11 8.37 0.23
CA GLN A 253 -15.96 9.80 0.52
C GLN A 253 -15.05 10.03 1.74
N SER A 254 -15.05 9.09 2.70
CA SER A 254 -14.12 9.10 3.83
C SER A 254 -12.64 9.04 3.43
N ASP A 255 -12.31 8.40 2.30
CA ASP A 255 -10.92 8.34 1.84
C ASP A 255 -10.44 9.73 1.39
N LEU A 256 -11.33 10.52 0.81
CA LEU A 256 -11.04 11.90 0.41
C LEU A 256 -10.77 12.80 1.62
N SER A 257 -11.54 12.64 2.69
CA SER A 257 -11.36 13.46 3.91
C SER A 257 -10.04 13.12 4.59
N ILE A 258 -9.63 11.84 4.63
CA ILE A 258 -8.33 11.42 5.18
C ILE A 258 -7.17 11.96 4.34
N GLU A 259 -7.20 11.85 3.01
CA GLU A 259 -6.16 12.41 2.14
C GLU A 259 -6.06 13.94 2.29
N THR A 260 -7.21 14.61 2.37
CA THR A 260 -7.31 16.06 2.57
C THR A 260 -6.78 16.48 3.94
N SER A 261 -7.11 15.73 5.01
CA SER A 261 -6.59 15.96 6.36
C SER A 261 -5.08 15.70 6.46
N MET A 262 -4.56 14.69 5.74
CA MET A 262 -3.12 14.44 5.66
C MET A 262 -2.38 15.56 4.92
N THR A 263 -3.03 16.24 3.96
CA THR A 263 -2.45 17.40 3.25
C THR A 263 -2.67 18.73 3.97
N ASN A 264 -3.72 18.86 4.81
CA ASN A 264 -4.15 20.10 5.46
C ASN A 264 -3.86 20.16 6.98
N LEU A 265 -2.95 19.35 7.51
CA LEU A 265 -2.48 19.39 8.91
C LEU A 265 -1.80 20.73 9.33
N GLY A 266 -1.97 21.81 8.54
CA GLY A 266 -1.56 23.19 8.85
C GLY A 266 -2.71 24.21 8.94
N VAL A 267 -3.98 23.83 8.81
CA VAL A 267 -5.11 24.77 8.99
C VAL A 267 -6.22 24.10 9.81
N GLU A 268 -6.40 24.56 11.05
CA GLU A 268 -7.59 24.25 11.85
C GLU A 268 -8.80 24.87 11.18
N ASN A 269 -9.56 24.07 10.41
CA ASN A 269 -10.92 24.43 10.03
C ASN A 269 -11.88 23.59 10.86
N HIS A 270 -12.42 24.23 11.90
CA HIS A 270 -13.62 23.80 12.61
C HIS A 270 -14.83 24.09 11.72
N ASP A 271 -15.11 23.24 10.74
CA ASP A 271 -16.41 23.24 10.07
C ASP A 271 -17.02 21.84 10.14
N ASN A 272 -17.97 21.73 11.07
CA ASN A 272 -18.94 20.64 11.17
C ASN A 272 -19.94 20.77 10.02
N ASP A 273 -19.57 20.33 8.83
CA ASP A 273 -20.54 20.15 7.75
C ASP A 273 -21.17 18.76 7.84
N ASN A 274 -22.26 18.71 8.59
CA ASN A 274 -23.31 17.71 8.46
C ASN A 274 -23.89 17.77 7.03
N VAL A 275 -23.27 17.04 6.10
CA VAL A 275 -23.93 16.70 4.83
C VAL A 275 -24.81 15.49 5.06
N ALA A 276 -26.01 15.75 5.60
CA ALA A 276 -27.12 14.83 5.51
C ALA A 276 -27.55 14.72 4.03
N GLY A 277 -27.12 13.65 3.33
CA GLY A 277 -27.49 13.52 1.92
C GLY A 277 -26.92 12.37 1.09
N SER A 278 -26.59 11.20 1.65
CA SER A 278 -26.49 9.93 0.91
C SER A 278 -26.41 8.79 1.93
N ALA A 279 -27.24 7.76 1.81
CA ALA A 279 -27.24 6.62 2.74
C ALA A 279 -26.00 5.72 2.62
N THR A 280 -25.06 6.02 1.71
CA THR A 280 -23.89 5.20 1.41
C THR A 280 -22.68 6.09 1.09
N ASP A 281 -21.54 5.75 1.70
CA ASP A 281 -20.22 6.42 1.57
C ASP A 281 -19.52 6.17 0.22
N LEU A 282 -20.17 5.46 -0.72
CA LEU A 282 -19.58 5.01 -1.98
C LEU A 282 -19.97 5.89 -3.16
N TYR A 283 -19.02 6.12 -4.08
CA TYR A 283 -19.25 6.80 -5.35
C TYR A 283 -18.29 6.31 -6.46
N ALA A 284 -18.67 6.51 -7.71
CA ALA A 284 -17.85 6.18 -8.88
C ALA A 284 -17.00 7.39 -9.32
N VAL A 285 -15.77 7.11 -9.74
CA VAL A 285 -14.85 8.08 -10.35
C VAL A 285 -14.43 7.59 -11.72
N PRO A 286 -14.74 8.34 -12.80
CA PRO A 286 -14.28 8.01 -14.14
C PRO A 286 -12.76 7.96 -14.26
N TYR A 287 -12.24 7.06 -15.08
CA TYR A 287 -10.79 6.92 -15.32
C TYR A 287 -10.15 8.23 -15.84
N CYS A 288 -10.90 9.02 -16.61
CA CYS A 288 -10.44 10.31 -17.10
C CYS A 288 -10.22 11.34 -15.98
N GLU A 289 -10.88 11.18 -14.84
CA GLU A 289 -10.67 11.98 -13.64
C GLU A 289 -9.63 11.34 -12.72
N GLU A 290 -9.76 10.04 -12.44
CA GLU A 290 -8.87 9.29 -11.55
C GLU A 290 -7.41 9.33 -12.02
N TYR A 291 -7.19 9.15 -13.33
CA TYR A 291 -5.86 9.10 -13.93
C TYR A 291 -5.57 10.34 -14.79
N LYS A 292 -6.27 11.46 -14.53
CA LYS A 292 -6.24 12.67 -15.38
C LYS A 292 -4.84 13.13 -15.74
N SER A 293 -3.94 13.24 -14.76
CA SER A 293 -2.56 13.72 -14.99
C SER A 293 -1.80 12.84 -15.99
N SER A 294 -1.85 11.52 -15.79
CA SER A 294 -1.22 10.54 -16.68
C SER A 294 -1.89 10.51 -18.05
N LEU A 295 -3.22 10.54 -18.10
CA LEU A 295 -3.97 10.49 -19.36
C LEU A 295 -3.78 11.76 -20.21
N MET A 296 -3.72 12.94 -19.60
CA MET A 296 -3.38 14.18 -20.32
C MET A 296 -1.99 14.10 -20.93
N LYS A 297 -0.99 13.67 -20.16
CA LYS A 297 0.38 13.49 -20.67
C LYS A 297 0.46 12.47 -21.81
N ALA A 298 -0.26 11.36 -21.70
CA ALA A 298 -0.32 10.37 -22.78
C ALA A 298 -1.02 10.93 -24.02
N ALA A 299 -2.12 11.65 -23.85
CA ALA A 299 -2.86 12.28 -24.95
C ALA A 299 -2.01 13.32 -25.68
N GLU A 300 -1.26 14.17 -24.97
CA GLU A 300 -0.32 15.13 -25.56
C GLU A 300 0.72 14.43 -26.46
N LEU A 301 1.35 13.36 -25.96
CA LEU A 301 2.33 12.58 -26.70
C LEU A 301 1.71 11.92 -27.95
N LEU A 302 0.49 11.41 -27.85
CA LEU A 302 -0.21 10.78 -28.97
C LEU A 302 -0.66 11.82 -30.02
N HIS A 303 -1.09 13.00 -29.60
CA HIS A 303 -1.39 14.11 -30.52
C HIS A 303 -0.14 14.57 -31.26
N GLU A 304 0.99 14.74 -30.56
CA GLU A 304 2.26 15.08 -31.20
C GLU A 304 2.70 13.98 -32.19
N ALA A 305 2.53 12.70 -31.84
CA ALA A 305 2.80 11.59 -32.75
C ALA A 305 1.90 11.63 -33.99
N GLY A 306 0.61 11.93 -33.82
CA GLY A 306 -0.37 12.07 -34.89
C GLY A 306 -0.05 13.20 -35.87
N ASN A 307 0.63 14.25 -35.42
CA ASN A 307 1.07 15.34 -36.29
C ASN A 307 2.34 15.01 -37.10
N LEU A 308 3.08 13.97 -36.70
CA LEU A 308 4.35 13.58 -37.31
C LEU A 308 4.24 12.37 -38.25
N THR A 309 3.21 11.55 -38.08
CA THR A 309 2.96 10.39 -38.95
C THR A 309 2.64 10.84 -40.37
N SER A 310 3.15 10.08 -41.33
CA SER A 310 2.86 10.28 -42.75
C SER A 310 1.67 9.46 -43.26
N SER A 311 1.15 8.55 -42.43
CA SER A 311 -0.12 7.86 -42.67
C SER A 311 -1.29 8.80 -42.41
N ALA A 312 -2.00 9.16 -43.48
CA ALA A 312 -3.32 9.76 -43.45
C ALA A 312 -4.40 8.73 -43.08
#